data_AF-V4N3V9-F1
#
_entry.id   AF-V4N3V9-F1
#
_cell.length_a   1.000
_cell.length_b   1.000
_cell.length_c   1.000
_cell.angle_alpha   90.00
_cell.angle_beta   90.00
_cell.angle_gamma   90.00
#
_symmetry.space_group_name_H-M   'P 1'
#
loop_
_entity.id
_entity.type
_entity.pdbx_description
1 polymer ?
#
loop_
_entity_poly.entity_id
_entity_poly.type
_entity_poly.pdbx_seq_one_letter_code
_entity_poly.pdbx_strand_id
1 'polypeptide(L)'
;MSLDAHLLGHWIKGRRSPQTSQSFALLNRIERRYRLPMNYFSARLPHRTRAVTGNRLDDIEPSVRRRLAWHLPDNFRYRPLVEQDEILQWVTNTIITGATDYRKYQAAASKQRYGIRFRSIRNGRIVGLTNPADTDASDAESDNPAMPVSTLAPVHLEQEMSDLIRFKTATLTSYGFQRNGVWNDETSDQKVEHLGLLFGAFIAKPDSPVRGYGMSPKALTFAMLVIPSVWDWYLQWREQRRGFYTAWESDMLVIGQSMVREDTGWLRQMPHLAERLRPVPGLISEEDVARVQANWAGACDDLFRHARHREKEISRVAKVHRDPFEPILAVLEADSPLGEYRKITEEILRLMPDERLYPKAKAEAVRSFLLLRLGLHLGLRQKNLRELLICPKDRVPTIERHLENLKRGELRWSHRDNGWEVLIPAVAFKNATSSFFGSKPFRLVLPDLGGLYDMIDAWISRHRAVLIGPADDPGTFFVKSVKQTSASAAYNQTTFYEAWKLTIQRYGIYNPYTGRGAIKGLLPHGPHNVRDVLATHILKQTGSYEQASYAIQDTPEMVSQHYGRFLPQDKAALAAQILNRVWEAA
;
A
#
# COMPACT_ATOMS: atom_id res chain seq x y z
N MET A 1 26.16 -8.26 -40.93
CA MET A 1 26.37 -7.12 -40.01
C MET A 1 27.86 -6.84 -39.91
N SER A 2 28.28 -5.71 -40.48
CA SER A 2 29.63 -5.14 -40.37
C SER A 2 29.89 -4.65 -38.94
N LEU A 3 31.15 -4.71 -38.49
CA LEU A 3 31.59 -4.14 -37.20
C LEU A 3 31.63 -2.61 -37.34
N ASP A 4 30.74 -1.89 -36.65
CA ASP A 4 30.80 -0.42 -36.58
C ASP A 4 31.93 0.01 -35.62
N ALA A 5 33.05 0.47 -36.19
CA ALA A 5 34.22 0.94 -35.46
C ALA A 5 33.91 2.13 -34.52
N HIS A 6 32.94 2.97 -34.89
CA HIS A 6 32.54 4.12 -34.09
C HIS A 6 31.81 3.67 -32.81
N LEU A 7 30.90 2.70 -32.90
CA LEU A 7 30.20 2.10 -31.76
C LEU A 7 31.17 1.44 -30.77
N LEU A 8 32.14 0.67 -31.27
CA LEU A 8 33.21 0.07 -30.46
C LEU A 8 34.08 1.13 -29.77
N GLY A 9 34.43 2.20 -30.47
CA GLY A 9 35.16 3.33 -29.90
C GLY A 9 34.43 3.99 -28.72
N HIS A 10 33.10 4.09 -28.77
CA HIS A 10 32.29 4.57 -27.65
C HIS A 10 32.29 3.62 -26.45
N TRP A 11 32.34 2.30 -26.68
CA TRP A 11 32.43 1.30 -25.61
C TRP A 11 33.79 1.32 -24.93
N ILE A 12 34.87 1.36 -25.71
CA ILE A 12 36.25 1.43 -25.20
C ILE A 12 36.45 2.69 -24.33
N LYS A 13 35.92 3.83 -24.78
CA LYS A 13 36.00 5.10 -24.03
C LYS A 13 35.03 5.18 -22.84
N GLY A 14 34.23 4.14 -22.60
CA GLY A 14 33.24 4.11 -21.51
C GLY A 14 32.15 5.17 -21.63
N ARG A 15 31.87 5.68 -22.85
CA ARG A 15 30.83 6.68 -23.11
C ARG A 15 29.45 6.04 -23.32
N ARG A 16 29.42 4.78 -23.79
CA ARG A 16 28.23 3.95 -23.96
C ARG A 16 28.53 2.51 -23.57
N SER A 17 27.49 1.72 -23.28
CA SER A 17 27.60 0.27 -23.05
C SER A 17 26.74 -0.51 -24.09
N PRO A 18 27.15 -1.72 -24.52
CA PRO A 18 26.48 -2.58 -25.52
C PRO A 18 24.99 -2.99 -25.31
N GLN A 19 24.01 -2.11 -25.30
CA GLN A 19 22.64 -2.39 -24.80
C GLN A 19 21.67 -3.29 -25.63
N THR A 20 21.94 -3.56 -26.90
CA THR A 20 20.97 -4.24 -27.80
C THR A 20 21.34 -5.68 -28.14
N SER A 21 20.38 -6.48 -28.61
CA SER A 21 20.61 -7.89 -28.99
C SER A 21 21.67 -8.02 -30.08
N GLN A 22 21.71 -7.04 -30.98
CA GLN A 22 22.75 -6.85 -31.99
C GLN A 22 24.13 -6.57 -31.37
N SER A 23 24.18 -5.75 -30.32
CA SER A 23 25.42 -5.42 -29.63
C SER A 23 26.00 -6.63 -28.90
N PHE A 24 25.16 -7.46 -28.27
CA PHE A 24 25.60 -8.72 -27.65
C PHE A 24 25.99 -9.78 -28.69
N ALA A 25 25.28 -9.88 -29.81
CA ALA A 25 25.70 -10.75 -30.90
C ALA A 25 27.09 -10.37 -31.42
N LEU A 26 27.41 -9.06 -31.44
CA LEU A 26 28.74 -8.56 -31.73
C LEU A 26 29.77 -8.96 -30.66
N LEU A 27 29.46 -8.78 -29.37
CA LEU A 27 30.35 -9.23 -28.27
C LEU A 27 30.64 -10.74 -28.37
N ASN A 28 29.62 -11.58 -28.59
CA ASN A 28 29.79 -13.02 -28.71
C ASN A 28 30.71 -13.40 -29.88
N ARG A 29 30.70 -12.63 -30.97
CA ARG A 29 31.65 -12.82 -32.09
C ARG A 29 33.07 -12.48 -31.67
N ILE A 30 33.25 -11.41 -30.90
CA ILE A 30 34.56 -11.01 -30.34
C ILE A 30 35.06 -12.10 -29.38
N GLU A 31 34.21 -12.59 -28.47
CA GLU A 31 34.53 -13.68 -27.53
C GLU A 31 35.02 -14.92 -28.28
N ARG A 32 34.27 -15.37 -29.31
CA ARG A 32 34.67 -16.50 -30.16
C ARG A 32 35.99 -16.26 -30.88
N ARG A 33 36.19 -15.07 -31.44
CA ARG A 33 37.42 -14.70 -32.19
C ARG A 33 38.67 -14.75 -31.31
N TYR A 34 38.53 -14.40 -30.03
CA TYR A 34 39.62 -14.37 -29.04
C TYR A 34 39.61 -15.57 -28.08
N ARG A 35 38.78 -16.59 -28.32
CA ARG A 35 38.66 -17.81 -27.49
C ARG A 35 38.37 -17.51 -26.01
N LEU A 36 37.61 -16.45 -25.75
CA LEU A 36 37.16 -16.12 -24.40
C LEU A 36 35.98 -17.02 -23.99
N PRO A 37 35.78 -17.27 -22.69
CA PRO A 37 34.58 -17.95 -22.20
C PRO A 37 33.31 -17.26 -22.71
N MET A 38 32.28 -18.05 -22.99
CA MET A 38 30.97 -17.51 -23.38
C MET A 38 30.47 -16.54 -22.29
N ASN A 39 29.98 -15.37 -22.70
CA ASN A 39 29.49 -14.30 -21.83
C ASN A 39 30.59 -13.51 -21.07
N TYR A 40 31.87 -13.71 -21.39
CA TYR A 40 33.00 -13.03 -20.73
C TYR A 40 32.83 -11.50 -20.66
N PHE A 41 32.49 -10.84 -21.78
CA PHE A 41 32.31 -9.39 -21.77
C PHE A 41 31.01 -9.02 -21.08
N SER A 42 29.91 -9.74 -21.34
CA SER A 42 28.62 -9.44 -20.71
C SER A 42 28.66 -9.48 -19.19
N ALA A 43 29.41 -10.41 -18.60
CA ALA A 43 29.60 -10.52 -17.16
C ALA A 43 30.35 -9.32 -16.54
N ARG A 44 31.11 -8.57 -17.34
CA ARG A 44 31.92 -7.42 -16.91
C ARG A 44 31.29 -6.06 -17.27
N LEU A 45 30.15 -6.06 -17.96
CA LEU A 45 29.48 -4.82 -18.35
C LEU A 45 28.77 -4.21 -17.13
N PRO A 46 28.74 -2.86 -17.02
CA PRO A 46 27.96 -2.19 -15.98
C PRO A 46 26.52 -2.69 -15.98
N HIS A 47 25.99 -3.03 -14.80
CA HIS A 47 24.67 -3.63 -14.71
C HIS A 47 23.62 -2.67 -15.27
N ARG A 48 22.98 -3.10 -16.35
CA ARG A 48 22.14 -2.24 -17.20
C ARG A 48 20.75 -2.02 -16.67
N THR A 49 20.51 -2.61 -15.51
CA THR A 49 19.24 -2.65 -14.84
C THR A 49 18.20 -3.48 -15.65
N ARG A 50 18.03 -3.30 -16.97
CA ARG A 50 17.07 -4.00 -17.86
C ARG A 50 17.71 -5.12 -18.69
N ALA A 51 16.87 -6.06 -19.13
CA ALA A 51 17.21 -6.99 -20.22
C ALA A 51 17.46 -6.24 -21.52
N VAL A 52 18.15 -6.94 -22.41
CA VAL A 52 18.59 -6.47 -23.72
C VAL A 52 17.43 -5.92 -24.57
N THR A 53 17.61 -4.74 -25.16
CA THR A 53 16.61 -4.14 -26.05
C THR A 53 16.53 -4.90 -27.38
N GLY A 54 15.29 -5.18 -27.84
CA GLY A 54 15.01 -5.83 -29.13
C GLY A 54 14.35 -7.22 -29.06
N ASN A 55 13.73 -7.59 -27.94
CA ASN A 55 12.81 -8.74 -27.88
C ASN A 55 11.52 -8.38 -28.65
N ARG A 56 11.05 -9.28 -29.52
CA ARG A 56 9.74 -9.13 -30.20
C ARG A 56 8.66 -9.54 -29.21
N LEU A 57 7.92 -8.57 -28.67
CA LEU A 57 6.80 -8.76 -27.74
C LEU A 57 5.64 -7.90 -28.24
N ASP A 58 5.40 -7.91 -29.54
CA ASP A 58 4.58 -6.92 -30.23
C ASP A 58 3.11 -7.01 -29.82
N ASP A 59 2.66 -8.22 -29.46
CA ASP A 59 1.30 -8.51 -28.96
C ASP A 59 1.06 -8.10 -27.49
N ILE A 60 2.09 -7.63 -26.78
CA ILE A 60 2.01 -7.24 -25.37
C ILE A 60 2.01 -5.71 -25.23
N GLU A 61 1.08 -5.19 -24.42
CA GLU A 61 0.95 -3.76 -24.10
C GLU A 61 2.30 -3.14 -23.68
N PRO A 62 2.67 -1.93 -24.16
CA PRO A 62 3.94 -1.28 -23.83
C PRO A 62 4.23 -1.13 -22.33
N SER A 63 3.21 -0.96 -21.49
CA SER A 63 3.38 -0.86 -20.03
C SER A 63 3.85 -2.19 -19.42
N VAL A 64 3.23 -3.30 -19.81
CA VAL A 64 3.57 -4.66 -19.40
C VAL A 64 4.93 -5.07 -19.98
N ARG A 65 5.18 -4.76 -21.25
CA ARG A 65 6.47 -5.02 -21.92
C ARG A 65 7.65 -4.40 -21.17
N ARG A 66 7.49 -3.16 -20.69
CA ARG A 66 8.51 -2.48 -19.88
C ARG A 66 8.77 -3.17 -18.54
N ARG A 67 7.77 -3.79 -17.94
CA ARG A 67 7.92 -4.55 -16.68
C ARG A 67 8.58 -5.91 -16.94
N LEU A 68 8.13 -6.63 -17.97
CA LEU A 68 8.71 -7.91 -18.38
C LEU A 68 10.20 -7.77 -18.71
N ALA A 69 10.59 -6.68 -19.38
CA ALA A 69 11.98 -6.43 -19.76
C ALA A 69 12.98 -6.46 -18.59
N TRP A 70 12.55 -6.37 -17.33
CA TRP A 70 13.46 -6.51 -16.18
C TRP A 70 13.76 -7.96 -15.80
N HIS A 71 12.90 -8.89 -16.23
CA HIS A 71 12.85 -10.26 -15.74
C HIS A 71 13.14 -11.29 -16.83
N LEU A 72 13.36 -10.85 -18.07
CA LEU A 72 13.75 -11.73 -19.16
C LEU A 72 15.27 -11.99 -19.15
N PRO A 73 15.71 -13.20 -19.53
CA PRO A 73 17.11 -13.49 -19.77
C PRO A 73 17.69 -12.67 -20.92
N ASP A 74 18.99 -12.38 -20.88
CA ASP A 74 19.64 -11.61 -21.95
C ASP A 74 19.62 -12.34 -23.31
N ASN A 75 19.58 -13.67 -23.29
CA ASN A 75 19.47 -14.53 -24.47
C ASN A 75 18.02 -14.91 -24.83
N PHE A 76 17.00 -14.31 -24.20
CA PHE A 76 15.59 -14.71 -24.35
C PHE A 76 15.15 -14.90 -25.81
N ARG A 77 15.48 -13.95 -26.69
CA ARG A 77 15.12 -13.99 -28.12
C ARG A 77 15.68 -15.20 -28.89
N TYR A 78 16.75 -15.81 -28.39
CA TYR A 78 17.41 -16.94 -29.05
C TYR A 78 16.99 -18.30 -28.45
N ARG A 79 16.11 -18.31 -27.44
CA ARG A 79 15.57 -19.54 -26.86
C ARG A 79 14.45 -20.11 -27.76
N PRO A 80 14.16 -21.42 -27.72
CA PRO A 80 13.01 -22.01 -28.39
C PRO A 80 11.70 -21.31 -27.99
N LEU A 81 10.72 -21.25 -28.90
CA LEU A 81 9.44 -20.56 -28.65
C LEU A 81 8.71 -21.10 -27.41
N VAL A 82 8.72 -22.42 -27.21
CA VAL A 82 8.12 -23.07 -26.04
C VAL A 82 8.75 -22.55 -24.73
N GLU A 83 10.07 -22.41 -24.69
CA GLU A 83 10.79 -21.89 -23.53
C GLU A 83 10.53 -20.38 -23.35
N GLN A 84 10.37 -19.62 -24.44
CA GLN A 84 9.98 -18.21 -24.36
C GLN A 84 8.59 -18.04 -23.72
N ASP A 85 7.61 -18.86 -24.13
CA ASP A 85 6.26 -18.85 -23.57
C ASP A 85 6.26 -19.26 -22.10
N GLU A 86 7.00 -20.29 -21.73
CA GLU A 86 7.18 -20.72 -20.34
C GLU A 86 7.74 -19.60 -19.46
N ILE A 87 8.81 -18.92 -19.91
CA ILE A 87 9.41 -17.79 -19.21
C ILE A 87 8.40 -16.64 -19.07
N LEU A 88 7.67 -16.30 -20.13
CA LEU A 88 6.70 -15.21 -20.12
C LEU A 88 5.54 -15.50 -19.16
N GLN A 89 5.02 -16.73 -19.17
CA GLN A 89 3.97 -17.17 -18.25
C GLN A 89 4.46 -17.15 -16.81
N TRP A 90 5.65 -17.68 -16.52
CA TRP A 90 6.21 -17.70 -15.18
C TRP A 90 6.46 -16.28 -14.65
N VAL A 91 7.08 -15.39 -15.45
CA VAL A 91 7.33 -14.00 -15.04
C VAL A 91 6.01 -13.28 -14.79
N THR A 92 5.01 -13.48 -15.65
CA THR A 92 3.70 -12.83 -15.52
C THR A 92 2.98 -13.29 -14.26
N ASN A 93 2.92 -14.61 -14.04
CA ASN A 93 2.21 -15.22 -12.93
C ASN A 93 2.93 -14.99 -11.59
N THR A 94 4.25 -15.17 -11.52
CA THR A 94 4.97 -15.11 -10.24
C THR A 94 5.42 -13.70 -9.89
N ILE A 95 6.00 -12.96 -10.83
CA ILE A 95 6.60 -11.65 -10.57
C ILE A 95 5.59 -10.53 -10.77
N ILE A 96 4.96 -10.43 -11.94
CA ILE A 96 4.18 -9.24 -12.31
C ILE A 96 2.85 -9.18 -11.55
N THR A 97 2.10 -10.27 -11.59
CA THR A 97 0.80 -10.42 -10.93
C THR A 97 0.96 -11.01 -9.53
N GLY A 98 1.92 -11.95 -9.36
CA GLY A 98 1.99 -12.80 -8.18
C GLY A 98 0.67 -13.54 -7.98
N ALA A 99 0.11 -14.09 -9.06
CA ALA A 99 -1.23 -14.60 -9.20
C ALA A 99 -1.51 -15.74 -8.22
N THR A 100 -2.07 -15.37 -7.08
CA THR A 100 -2.93 -16.24 -6.29
C THR A 100 -4.35 -16.14 -6.86
N ASP A 101 -5.19 -17.16 -6.66
CA ASP A 101 -6.57 -17.12 -7.15
C ASP A 101 -7.34 -15.92 -6.59
N TYR A 102 -6.99 -15.47 -5.38
CA TYR A 102 -7.49 -14.23 -4.82
C TYR A 102 -7.09 -12.98 -5.63
N ARG A 103 -5.84 -12.87 -6.08
CA ARG A 103 -5.44 -11.69 -6.88
C ARG A 103 -6.09 -11.67 -8.24
N LYS A 104 -6.34 -12.84 -8.84
CA LYS A 104 -7.15 -12.95 -10.06
C LYS A 104 -8.58 -12.46 -9.79
N TYR A 105 -9.19 -12.89 -8.69
CA TYR A 105 -10.49 -12.38 -8.23
C TYR A 105 -10.46 -10.87 -7.99
N GLN A 106 -9.48 -10.33 -7.27
CA GLN A 106 -9.37 -8.90 -6.99
C GLN A 106 -9.20 -8.08 -8.27
N ALA A 107 -8.37 -8.54 -9.21
CA ALA A 107 -8.18 -7.90 -10.51
C ALA A 107 -9.41 -8.00 -11.41
N ALA A 108 -10.22 -9.06 -11.29
CA ALA A 108 -11.51 -9.17 -11.97
C ALA A 108 -12.58 -8.28 -11.31
N ALA A 109 -12.63 -8.26 -9.98
CA ALA A 109 -13.54 -7.45 -9.19
C ALA A 109 -13.27 -5.95 -9.37
N SER A 110 -12.01 -5.52 -9.46
CA SER A 110 -11.65 -4.11 -9.71
C SER A 110 -12.04 -3.61 -11.10
N LYS A 111 -12.25 -4.52 -12.08
CA LYS A 111 -12.82 -4.18 -13.39
C LYS A 111 -14.33 -3.93 -13.34
N GLN A 112 -15.02 -4.48 -12.33
CA GLN A 112 -16.46 -4.34 -12.14
C GLN A 112 -16.74 -3.09 -11.29
N ARG A 113 -16.79 -1.93 -11.93
CA ARG A 113 -16.92 -0.61 -11.28
C ARG A 113 -18.39 -0.33 -10.90
N TYR A 114 -18.66 0.09 -9.66
CA TYR A 114 -20.05 0.37 -9.23
C TYR A 114 -20.28 1.38 -8.11
N GLY A 115 -19.25 1.90 -7.42
CA GLY A 115 -19.48 2.86 -6.32
C GLY A 115 -20.15 4.16 -6.78
N ILE A 116 -20.45 5.04 -5.81
CA ILE A 116 -20.90 6.42 -6.03
C ILE A 116 -19.83 7.41 -5.53
N ARG A 117 -19.60 8.50 -6.27
CA ARG A 117 -18.65 9.57 -5.92
C ARG A 117 -19.40 10.83 -5.46
N PHE A 118 -18.94 11.41 -4.35
CA PHE A 118 -19.41 12.68 -3.81
C PHE A 118 -18.52 13.81 -4.31
N ARG A 119 -19.08 14.85 -4.96
CA ARG A 119 -18.27 15.86 -5.67
C ARG A 119 -17.54 16.80 -4.71
N SER A 120 -18.28 17.30 -3.72
CA SER A 120 -17.81 18.26 -2.71
C SER A 120 -16.91 17.63 -1.65
N ILE A 121 -16.53 16.36 -1.76
CA ILE A 121 -15.71 15.67 -0.78
C ILE A 121 -14.43 15.15 -1.45
N ARG A 122 -13.27 15.62 -0.97
CA ARG A 122 -11.95 15.16 -1.40
C ARG A 122 -11.05 14.97 -0.19
N ASN A 123 -10.32 13.85 -0.14
CA ASN A 123 -9.40 13.51 0.95
C ASN A 123 -10.05 13.67 2.34
N GLY A 124 -11.28 13.19 2.49
CA GLY A 124 -12.02 13.15 3.75
C GLY A 124 -12.57 14.51 4.19
N ARG A 125 -12.40 15.55 3.36
CA ARG A 125 -12.73 16.94 3.66
C ARG A 125 -13.75 17.48 2.67
N ILE A 126 -14.58 18.39 3.16
CA ILE A 126 -15.50 19.16 2.34
C ILE A 126 -14.69 20.23 1.60
N VAL A 127 -14.78 20.27 0.28
CA VAL A 127 -14.14 21.25 -0.60
C VAL A 127 -15.22 22.01 -1.35
N GLY A 128 -15.08 23.34 -1.43
CA GLY A 128 -15.99 24.18 -2.23
C GLY A 128 -15.96 23.78 -3.71
N LEU A 129 -17.10 23.88 -4.40
CA LEU A 129 -17.19 23.66 -5.85
C LEU A 129 -16.51 24.83 -6.58
N THR A 130 -15.19 24.78 -6.80
CA THR A 130 -14.53 25.67 -7.76
C THR A 130 -14.61 25.09 -9.18
N ASN A 131 -14.57 26.00 -10.17
CA ASN A 131 -14.95 25.84 -11.58
C ASN A 131 -14.70 24.46 -12.24
N PRO A 132 -15.59 24.01 -13.16
CA PRO A 132 -15.43 22.77 -13.94
C PRO A 132 -14.16 22.69 -14.81
N ALA A 133 -13.47 23.82 -15.03
CA ALA A 133 -12.28 23.90 -15.88
C ALA A 133 -10.97 23.51 -15.16
N ASP A 134 -10.93 23.56 -13.82
CA ASP A 134 -9.79 23.09 -13.01
C ASP A 134 -9.89 21.60 -12.62
N THR A 135 -11.02 20.97 -12.95
CA THR A 135 -11.39 19.62 -12.50
C THR A 135 -10.87 18.51 -13.41
N ASP A 136 -10.52 18.81 -14.67
CA ASP A 136 -10.12 17.77 -15.64
C ASP A 136 -8.63 17.40 -15.62
N ALA A 137 -7.75 18.22 -15.02
CA ALA A 137 -6.31 17.93 -14.99
C ALA A 137 -5.84 17.22 -13.71
N SER A 138 -6.58 17.36 -12.59
CA SER A 138 -6.20 16.81 -11.27
C SER A 138 -6.85 15.45 -10.95
N ASP A 139 -7.93 15.10 -11.65
CA ASP A 139 -8.73 13.90 -11.38
C ASP A 139 -8.36 12.65 -12.20
N ALA A 140 -7.46 12.78 -13.18
CA ALA A 140 -6.97 11.66 -13.99
C ALA A 140 -5.88 10.81 -13.31
N GLU A 141 -5.28 11.27 -12.19
CA GLU A 141 -4.20 10.56 -11.47
C GLU A 141 -4.63 9.94 -10.13
N SER A 142 -5.94 9.83 -9.87
CA SER A 142 -6.47 8.92 -8.82
C SER A 142 -6.38 7.45 -9.28
N ASP A 143 -5.18 7.02 -9.65
CA ASP A 143 -4.86 5.60 -9.76
C ASP A 143 -4.69 5.09 -8.33
N ASN A 144 -5.81 4.73 -7.69
CA ASN A 144 -5.85 3.63 -6.74
C ASN A 144 -6.27 2.39 -7.57
N PRO A 145 -5.41 1.36 -7.74
CA PRO A 145 -5.76 0.15 -8.49
C PRO A 145 -6.85 -0.65 -7.75
N ALA A 146 -7.23 -0.18 -6.55
CA ALA A 146 -8.27 -0.72 -5.70
C ALA A 146 -9.51 0.18 -5.59
N MET A 147 -9.92 0.91 -6.66
CA MET A 147 -11.33 1.15 -7.08
C MET A 147 -11.60 2.59 -7.62
N PRO A 148 -11.80 2.75 -8.94
CA PRO A 148 -12.48 3.91 -9.53
C PRO A 148 -13.99 3.67 -9.74
N VAL A 149 -14.79 4.66 -9.39
CA VAL A 149 -16.25 4.67 -9.20
C VAL A 149 -16.99 5.23 -10.44
N SER A 150 -18.18 4.69 -10.79
CA SER A 150 -18.85 4.94 -12.08
C SER A 150 -19.96 5.99 -12.08
N THR A 151 -20.45 6.45 -10.92
CA THR A 151 -21.66 7.31 -10.85
C THR A 151 -21.50 8.44 -9.82
N LEU A 152 -22.01 9.64 -10.14
CA LEU A 152 -22.02 10.77 -9.21
C LEU A 152 -23.20 10.68 -8.23
N ALA A 153 -22.98 11.12 -6.99
CA ALA A 153 -24.02 11.18 -5.97
C ALA A 153 -25.14 12.16 -6.38
N PRO A 154 -26.42 11.81 -6.15
CA PRO A 154 -27.51 12.77 -6.15
C PRO A 154 -27.26 13.89 -5.14
N VAL A 155 -27.72 15.10 -5.45
CA VAL A 155 -27.48 16.31 -4.63
C VAL A 155 -27.89 16.13 -3.17
N HIS A 156 -29.04 15.51 -2.90
CA HIS A 156 -29.53 15.29 -1.53
C HIS A 156 -28.65 14.29 -0.76
N LEU A 157 -28.21 13.21 -1.40
CA LEU A 157 -27.32 12.21 -0.79
C LEU A 157 -25.93 12.83 -0.53
N GLU A 158 -25.49 13.72 -1.41
CA GLU A 158 -24.23 14.46 -1.23
C GLU A 158 -24.29 15.42 -0.04
N GLN A 159 -25.43 16.09 0.18
CA GLN A 159 -25.66 16.89 1.37
C GLN A 159 -25.63 16.04 2.64
N GLU A 160 -26.33 14.90 2.65
CA GLU A 160 -26.36 13.98 3.80
C GLU A 160 -24.96 13.46 4.15
N MET A 161 -24.17 13.06 3.15
CA MET A 161 -22.77 12.66 3.37
C MET A 161 -21.91 13.81 3.91
N SER A 162 -22.09 15.02 3.37
CA SER A 162 -21.35 16.20 3.84
C SER A 162 -21.67 16.53 5.30
N ASP A 163 -22.94 16.41 5.69
CA ASP A 163 -23.36 16.65 7.08
C ASP A 163 -22.82 15.58 8.03
N LEU A 164 -22.78 14.31 7.62
CA LEU A 164 -22.13 13.24 8.38
C LEU A 164 -20.63 13.52 8.58
N ILE A 165 -19.91 13.92 7.53
CA ILE A 165 -18.49 14.26 7.62
C ILE A 165 -18.29 15.47 8.53
N ARG A 166 -19.09 16.52 8.37
CA ARG A 166 -19.01 17.71 9.24
C ARG A 166 -19.22 17.31 10.70
N PHE A 167 -20.22 16.49 10.98
CA PHE A 167 -20.48 15.98 12.32
C PHE A 167 -19.30 15.15 12.86
N LYS A 168 -18.73 14.22 12.07
CA LYS A 168 -17.66 13.33 12.53
C LYS A 168 -16.27 13.95 12.56
N THR A 169 -16.03 15.06 11.88
CA THR A 169 -14.71 15.72 11.82
C THR A 169 -14.63 17.04 12.59
N ALA A 170 -15.77 17.64 12.98
CA ALA A 170 -15.79 18.88 13.76
C ALA A 170 -14.95 18.78 15.05
N THR A 171 -14.26 19.85 15.44
CA THR A 171 -13.49 19.89 16.70
C THR A 171 -14.42 19.76 17.91
N LEU A 172 -15.51 20.53 17.92
CA LEU A 172 -16.53 20.53 18.95
C LEU A 172 -17.87 20.15 18.32
N THR A 173 -18.70 19.42 19.07
CA THR A 173 -20.08 19.15 18.66
C THR A 173 -20.91 20.43 18.73
N SER A 174 -21.81 20.62 17.78
CA SER A 174 -22.80 21.70 17.82
C SER A 174 -23.74 21.51 19.01
N TYR A 175 -24.29 22.61 19.52
CA TYR A 175 -25.27 22.58 20.62
C TYR A 175 -26.44 21.63 20.29
N GLY A 176 -26.83 20.81 21.26
CA GLY A 176 -27.88 19.79 21.10
C GLY A 176 -27.42 18.47 20.47
N PHE A 177 -26.18 18.39 19.96
CA PHE A 177 -25.61 17.17 19.43
C PHE A 177 -24.61 16.52 20.39
N GLN A 178 -24.68 15.21 20.50
CA GLN A 178 -23.65 14.39 21.16
C GLN A 178 -22.94 13.52 20.13
N ARG A 179 -21.65 13.25 20.35
CA ARG A 179 -20.85 12.45 19.42
C ARG A 179 -19.90 11.55 20.17
N ASN A 180 -19.86 10.29 19.74
CA ASN A 180 -18.80 9.38 20.11
C ASN A 180 -17.73 9.31 19.01
N GLY A 181 -16.48 9.59 19.41
CA GLY A 181 -15.31 9.56 18.56
C GLY A 181 -15.25 10.66 17.51
N VAL A 182 -14.04 10.98 17.06
CA VAL A 182 -13.76 11.94 15.97
C VAL A 182 -13.05 11.19 14.87
N TRP A 183 -13.48 11.38 13.63
CA TRP A 183 -12.78 10.86 12.46
C TRP A 183 -11.63 11.81 12.11
N ASN A 184 -10.44 11.24 11.90
CA ASN A 184 -9.38 11.94 11.18
C ASN A 184 -9.64 11.88 9.67
N ASP A 185 -8.82 12.58 8.89
CA ASP A 185 -8.96 12.66 7.43
C ASP A 185 -8.97 11.26 6.79
N GLU A 186 -8.10 10.34 7.24
CA GLU A 186 -8.02 9.00 6.68
C GLU A 186 -9.25 8.13 7.00
N THR A 187 -9.77 8.25 8.22
CA THR A 187 -10.99 7.54 8.60
C THR A 187 -12.16 8.10 7.80
N SER A 188 -12.24 9.43 7.64
CA SER A 188 -13.27 10.08 6.83
C SER A 188 -13.22 9.58 5.38
N ASP A 189 -12.04 9.59 4.75
CA ASP A 189 -11.83 9.04 3.40
C ASP A 189 -12.31 7.60 3.28
N GLN A 190 -11.90 6.74 4.21
CA GLN A 190 -12.30 5.34 4.21
C GLN A 190 -13.82 5.19 4.34
N LYS A 191 -14.48 5.96 5.22
CA LYS A 191 -15.93 5.86 5.40
C LYS A 191 -16.69 6.36 4.17
N VAL A 192 -16.20 7.41 3.51
CA VAL A 192 -16.75 7.90 2.24
C VAL A 192 -16.65 6.83 1.16
N GLU A 193 -15.51 6.15 1.05
CA GLU A 193 -15.32 5.04 0.09
C GLU A 193 -16.29 3.88 0.39
N HIS A 194 -16.34 3.43 1.65
CA HIS A 194 -17.19 2.32 2.08
C HIS A 194 -18.67 2.58 1.81
N LEU A 195 -19.16 3.77 2.18
CA LEU A 195 -20.54 4.18 1.96
C LEU A 195 -20.81 4.42 0.46
N GLY A 196 -19.84 4.97 -0.29
CA GLY A 196 -19.93 5.09 -1.74
C GLY A 196 -20.09 3.74 -2.43
N LEU A 197 -19.40 2.69 -1.98
CA LEU A 197 -19.57 1.32 -2.46
C LEU A 197 -20.92 0.72 -2.05
N LEU A 198 -21.37 0.93 -0.81
CA LEU A 198 -22.68 0.50 -0.34
C LEU A 198 -23.80 1.08 -1.21
N PHE A 199 -23.85 2.40 -1.38
CA PHE A 199 -24.86 3.05 -2.21
C PHE A 199 -24.74 2.68 -3.70
N GLY A 200 -23.51 2.49 -4.17
CA GLY A 200 -23.26 1.97 -5.52
C GLY A 200 -23.88 0.61 -5.78
N ALA A 201 -23.88 -0.28 -4.78
CA ALA A 201 -24.51 -1.60 -4.89
C ALA A 201 -26.03 -1.50 -5.09
N PHE A 202 -26.68 -0.51 -4.45
CA PHE A 202 -28.10 -0.26 -4.65
C PHE A 202 -28.41 0.28 -6.04
N ILE A 203 -27.58 1.15 -6.62
CA ILE A 203 -27.85 1.68 -7.98
C ILE A 203 -27.55 0.66 -9.07
N ALA A 204 -26.47 -0.11 -8.92
CA ALA A 204 -25.98 -0.97 -10.00
C ALA A 204 -27.09 -1.92 -10.49
N LYS A 205 -27.17 -2.11 -11.82
CA LYS A 205 -28.27 -2.87 -12.41
C LYS A 205 -28.18 -4.38 -12.08
N PRO A 206 -29.32 -5.08 -11.91
CA PRO A 206 -29.34 -6.53 -11.65
C PRO A 206 -28.73 -7.38 -12.77
N ASP A 207 -28.83 -6.92 -14.02
CA ASP A 207 -28.31 -7.59 -15.23
C ASP A 207 -26.82 -7.29 -15.49
N SER A 208 -26.24 -6.33 -14.79
CA SER A 208 -24.82 -5.99 -14.91
C SER A 208 -23.93 -7.07 -14.25
N PRO A 209 -22.62 -7.11 -14.56
CA PRO A 209 -21.67 -7.95 -13.82
C PRO A 209 -21.65 -7.69 -12.31
N VAL A 210 -22.20 -6.54 -11.87
CA VAL A 210 -22.29 -6.17 -10.46
C VAL A 210 -23.50 -6.81 -9.78
N ARG A 211 -24.55 -7.15 -10.55
CA ARG A 211 -25.82 -7.71 -10.04
C ARG A 211 -26.37 -6.91 -8.85
N GLY A 212 -26.36 -5.59 -8.95
CA GLY A 212 -26.86 -4.72 -7.88
C GLY A 212 -28.39 -4.68 -7.82
N TYR A 213 -28.93 -3.80 -6.98
CA TYR A 213 -30.39 -3.74 -6.78
C TYR A 213 -31.15 -3.13 -7.97
N GLY A 214 -30.55 -2.18 -8.70
CA GLY A 214 -31.21 -1.42 -9.77
C GLY A 214 -32.09 -0.27 -9.26
N MET A 215 -31.79 0.28 -8.08
CA MET A 215 -32.53 1.38 -7.48
C MET A 215 -32.33 2.69 -8.26
N SER A 216 -33.38 3.50 -8.36
CA SER A 216 -33.26 4.86 -8.87
C SER A 216 -32.36 5.71 -7.96
N PRO A 217 -31.40 6.49 -8.52
CA PRO A 217 -30.56 7.38 -7.70
C PRO A 217 -31.39 8.35 -6.85
N LYS A 218 -32.59 8.73 -7.29
CA LYS A 218 -33.47 9.65 -6.54
C LYS A 218 -34.04 9.06 -5.24
N ALA A 219 -34.01 7.74 -5.08
CA ALA A 219 -34.51 7.05 -3.89
C ALA A 219 -33.41 6.82 -2.84
N LEU A 220 -32.15 7.14 -3.13
CA LEU A 220 -31.06 6.98 -2.18
C LEU A 220 -31.10 8.03 -1.09
N THR A 221 -31.10 7.58 0.15
CA THR A 221 -30.94 8.44 1.34
C THR A 221 -30.32 7.62 2.44
N PHE A 222 -29.55 8.25 3.33
CA PHE A 222 -29.08 7.61 4.56
C PHE A 222 -30.23 7.10 5.43
N ALA A 223 -31.44 7.67 5.32
CA ALA A 223 -32.59 7.18 6.07
C ALA A 223 -32.91 5.71 5.78
N MET A 224 -32.64 5.21 4.58
CA MET A 224 -32.86 3.80 4.28
C MET A 224 -32.01 2.87 5.15
N LEU A 225 -30.87 3.37 5.65
CA LEU A 225 -29.96 2.58 6.48
C LEU A 225 -30.52 2.30 7.87
N VAL A 226 -31.62 2.93 8.31
CA VAL A 226 -32.31 2.52 9.55
C VAL A 226 -33.12 1.23 9.40
N ILE A 227 -33.25 0.69 8.19
CA ILE A 227 -34.12 -0.45 7.92
C ILE A 227 -33.31 -1.76 7.89
N PRO A 228 -33.61 -2.75 8.75
CA PRO A 228 -32.89 -4.02 8.80
C PRO A 228 -32.81 -4.78 7.47
N SER A 229 -33.89 -4.81 6.67
CA SER A 229 -33.93 -5.51 5.37
C SER A 229 -32.91 -4.98 4.37
N VAL A 230 -32.58 -3.68 4.44
CA VAL A 230 -31.56 -3.05 3.59
C VAL A 230 -30.17 -3.66 3.86
N TRP A 231 -29.86 -3.91 5.13
CA TRP A 231 -28.61 -4.56 5.53
C TRP A 231 -28.59 -6.04 5.20
N ASP A 232 -29.68 -6.75 5.43
CA ASP A 232 -29.77 -8.18 5.11
C ASP A 232 -29.60 -8.41 3.60
N TRP A 233 -30.24 -7.59 2.75
CA TRP A 233 -30.00 -7.65 1.31
C TRP A 233 -28.54 -7.36 0.96
N TYR A 234 -27.93 -6.32 1.55
CA TYR A 234 -26.55 -5.96 1.25
C TYR A 234 -25.57 -7.08 1.60
N LEU A 235 -25.77 -7.72 2.75
CA LEU A 235 -24.96 -8.85 3.21
C LEU A 235 -25.13 -10.06 2.27
N GLN A 236 -26.37 -10.44 1.95
CA GLN A 236 -26.64 -11.55 1.03
C GLN A 236 -26.07 -11.28 -0.37
N TRP A 237 -26.22 -10.06 -0.88
CA TRP A 237 -25.63 -9.65 -2.16
C TRP A 237 -24.09 -9.76 -2.13
N ARG A 238 -23.45 -9.31 -1.05
CA ARG A 238 -22.00 -9.41 -0.86
C ARG A 238 -21.52 -10.87 -0.80
N GLU A 239 -22.29 -11.75 -0.16
CA GLU A 239 -22.04 -13.18 -0.11
C GLU A 239 -22.22 -13.82 -1.49
N GLN A 240 -23.34 -13.61 -2.17
CA GLN A 240 -23.60 -14.19 -3.50
C GLN A 240 -22.55 -13.77 -4.54
N ARG A 241 -22.08 -12.51 -4.46
CA ARG A 241 -21.06 -12.00 -5.37
C ARG A 241 -19.68 -12.60 -5.12
N ARG A 242 -19.32 -12.86 -3.86
CA ARG A 242 -17.98 -13.31 -3.45
C ARG A 242 -17.88 -14.82 -3.22
N GLY A 243 -19.00 -15.45 -2.87
CA GLY A 243 -19.14 -16.82 -2.38
C GLY A 243 -19.03 -16.99 -0.86
N PHE A 244 -18.70 -15.93 -0.08
CA PHE A 244 -18.56 -15.98 1.38
C PHE A 244 -18.46 -14.58 2.01
N TYR A 245 -18.59 -14.53 3.34
CA TYR A 245 -18.42 -13.33 4.17
C TYR A 245 -16.96 -13.09 4.58
N THR A 246 -16.58 -11.84 4.80
CA THR A 246 -15.27 -11.41 5.34
C THR A 246 -15.45 -10.38 6.46
N ALA A 247 -14.35 -9.92 7.05
CA ALA A 247 -14.36 -8.81 8.01
C ALA A 247 -15.03 -7.53 7.48
N TRP A 248 -15.04 -7.29 6.16
CA TRP A 248 -15.72 -6.13 5.55
C TRP A 248 -17.18 -6.01 5.99
N GLU A 249 -17.91 -7.12 6.01
CA GLU A 249 -19.33 -7.11 6.34
C GLU A 249 -19.56 -6.77 7.81
N SER A 250 -18.72 -7.28 8.71
CA SER A 250 -18.69 -6.89 10.12
C SER A 250 -18.38 -5.39 10.26
N ASP A 251 -17.34 -4.89 9.59
CA ASP A 251 -16.97 -3.47 9.60
C ASP A 251 -18.11 -2.55 9.11
N MET A 252 -18.83 -2.96 8.07
CA MET A 252 -19.99 -2.22 7.56
C MET A 252 -21.14 -2.18 8.58
N LEU A 253 -21.43 -3.30 9.25
CA LEU A 253 -22.43 -3.34 10.31
C LEU A 253 -22.03 -2.48 11.52
N VAL A 254 -20.73 -2.42 11.87
CA VAL A 254 -20.21 -1.52 12.90
C VAL A 254 -20.39 -0.05 12.50
N ILE A 255 -20.19 0.29 11.21
CA ILE A 255 -20.51 1.63 10.69
C ILE A 255 -22.00 1.93 10.89
N GLY A 256 -22.88 1.01 10.49
CA GLY A 256 -24.33 1.10 10.71
C GLY A 256 -24.68 1.38 12.18
N GLN A 257 -24.21 0.52 13.08
CA GLN A 257 -24.39 0.67 14.54
C GLN A 257 -23.92 2.04 15.04
N SER A 258 -22.78 2.54 14.56
CA SER A 258 -22.24 3.83 14.98
C SER A 258 -23.08 5.03 14.56
N MET A 259 -23.89 4.89 13.50
CA MET A 259 -24.76 5.95 12.98
C MET A 259 -26.10 6.01 13.74
N VAL A 260 -26.60 4.89 14.26
CA VAL A 260 -27.90 4.83 14.96
C VAL A 260 -27.79 4.72 16.49
N ARG A 261 -26.57 4.70 17.02
CA ARG A 261 -26.31 4.56 18.45
C ARG A 261 -27.08 5.60 19.28
N GLU A 262 -27.58 5.15 20.43
CA GLU A 262 -28.19 6.01 21.44
C GLU A 262 -27.29 7.21 21.77
N ASP A 263 -27.95 8.38 21.86
CA ASP A 263 -27.43 9.74 22.07
C ASP A 263 -26.44 10.27 21.02
N THR A 264 -25.56 9.41 20.50
CA THR A 264 -24.32 9.82 19.83
C THR A 264 -24.29 9.49 18.33
N GLY A 265 -25.26 8.70 17.85
CA GLY A 265 -25.40 8.33 16.46
C GLY A 265 -25.85 9.53 15.62
N TRP A 266 -25.17 9.80 14.51
CA TRP A 266 -25.53 10.91 13.62
C TRP A 266 -26.93 10.73 13.05
N LEU A 267 -27.23 9.54 12.50
CA LEU A 267 -28.53 9.25 11.88
C LEU A 267 -29.67 9.33 12.90
N ARG A 268 -29.43 8.85 14.13
CA ARG A 268 -30.40 8.97 15.25
C ARG A 268 -30.77 10.44 15.53
N GLN A 269 -29.81 11.35 15.44
CA GLN A 269 -29.99 12.77 15.70
C GLN A 269 -30.55 13.56 14.50
N MET A 270 -30.86 12.89 13.36
CA MET A 270 -31.36 13.50 12.12
C MET A 270 -32.77 12.99 11.74
N PRO A 271 -33.82 13.17 12.57
CA PRO A 271 -35.15 12.61 12.32
C PRO A 271 -35.83 13.13 11.03
N HIS A 272 -35.49 14.35 10.60
CA HIS A 272 -36.01 14.94 9.36
C HIS A 272 -35.66 14.13 8.10
N LEU A 273 -34.66 13.25 8.15
CA LEU A 273 -34.33 12.37 7.02
C LEU A 273 -35.41 11.33 6.76
N ALA A 274 -36.28 11.03 7.73
CA ALA A 274 -37.44 10.13 7.56
C ALA A 274 -38.39 10.61 6.44
N GLU A 275 -38.50 11.92 6.23
CA GLU A 275 -39.35 12.53 5.20
C GLU A 275 -38.86 12.22 3.77
N ARG A 276 -37.57 11.86 3.62
CA ARG A 276 -36.95 11.51 2.34
C ARG A 276 -37.09 10.04 1.99
N LEU A 277 -37.45 9.20 2.96
CA LEU A 277 -37.61 7.77 2.76
C LEU A 277 -38.78 7.51 1.81
N ARG A 278 -38.58 6.58 0.86
CA ARG A 278 -39.58 6.17 -0.13
C ARG A 278 -39.65 4.65 -0.17
N PRO A 279 -40.83 4.06 -0.46
CA PRO A 279 -40.93 2.62 -0.71
C PRO A 279 -40.02 2.21 -1.85
N VAL A 280 -39.37 1.06 -1.70
CA VAL A 280 -38.51 0.44 -2.70
C VAL A 280 -39.00 -0.99 -2.88
N PRO A 281 -39.60 -1.35 -4.04
CA PRO A 281 -40.20 -2.66 -4.25
C PRO A 281 -39.21 -3.79 -3.95
N GLY A 282 -39.54 -4.68 -3.01
CA GLY A 282 -38.71 -5.82 -2.60
C GLY A 282 -37.65 -5.54 -1.52
N LEU A 283 -37.51 -4.29 -1.06
CA LEU A 283 -36.51 -3.91 -0.05
C LEU A 283 -37.10 -3.09 1.11
N ILE A 284 -37.95 -2.11 0.79
CA ILE A 284 -38.54 -1.18 1.75
C ILE A 284 -40.04 -1.10 1.44
N SER A 285 -40.87 -1.57 2.36
CA SER A 285 -42.33 -1.54 2.22
C SER A 285 -42.91 -0.18 2.61
N GLU A 286 -44.18 0.08 2.25
CA GLU A 286 -44.90 1.27 2.73
C GLU A 286 -45.07 1.27 4.26
N GLU A 287 -45.26 0.10 4.86
CA GLU A 287 -45.33 -0.07 6.32
C GLU A 287 -44.00 0.31 6.98
N ASP A 288 -42.86 -0.07 6.38
CA ASP A 288 -41.54 0.35 6.86
C ASP A 288 -41.42 1.87 6.87
N VAL A 289 -41.83 2.53 5.79
CA VAL A 289 -41.80 4.00 5.70
C VAL A 289 -42.67 4.63 6.78
N ALA A 290 -43.90 4.17 6.93
CA ALA A 290 -44.83 4.68 7.93
C ALA A 290 -44.29 4.50 9.35
N ARG A 291 -43.74 3.32 9.67
CA ARG A 291 -43.14 3.03 10.98
C ARG A 291 -41.94 3.93 11.28
N VAL A 292 -41.04 4.11 10.32
CA VAL A 292 -39.85 4.96 10.46
C VAL A 292 -40.23 6.42 10.65
N GLN A 293 -41.24 6.91 9.93
CA GLN A 293 -41.75 8.27 10.08
C GLN A 293 -42.49 8.49 11.40
N ALA A 294 -43.23 7.49 11.89
CA ALA A 294 -43.93 7.57 13.17
C ALA A 294 -42.98 7.50 14.38
N ASN A 295 -41.92 6.69 14.31
CA ASN A 295 -40.98 6.51 15.41
C ASN A 295 -39.53 6.29 14.93
N TRP A 296 -38.86 7.39 14.60
CA TRP A 296 -37.46 7.38 14.16
C TRP A 296 -36.50 6.76 15.17
N ALA A 297 -36.67 7.09 16.45
CA ALA A 297 -35.81 6.58 17.52
C ALA A 297 -35.96 5.05 17.67
N GLY A 298 -37.20 4.56 17.64
CA GLY A 298 -37.48 3.12 17.66
C GLY A 298 -36.88 2.39 16.46
N ALA A 299 -36.96 2.95 15.25
CA ALA A 299 -36.31 2.37 14.08
C ALA A 299 -34.78 2.32 14.22
N CYS A 300 -34.16 3.34 14.83
CA CYS A 300 -32.73 3.33 15.14
C CYS A 300 -32.37 2.23 16.15
N ASP A 301 -33.18 2.02 17.18
CA ASP A 301 -32.97 0.96 18.18
C ASP A 301 -33.14 -0.44 17.58
N ASP A 302 -34.11 -0.61 16.69
CA ASP A 302 -34.34 -1.84 15.93
C ASP A 302 -33.12 -2.17 15.05
N LEU A 303 -32.61 -1.19 14.29
CA LEU A 303 -31.39 -1.40 13.52
C LEU A 303 -30.20 -1.72 14.43
N PHE A 304 -30.01 -0.97 15.52
CA PHE A 304 -28.85 -1.17 16.38
C PHE A 304 -28.80 -2.60 16.91
N ARG A 305 -29.94 -3.14 17.37
CA ARG A 305 -30.07 -4.53 17.82
C ARG A 305 -29.81 -5.51 16.68
N HIS A 306 -30.43 -5.31 15.53
CA HIS A 306 -30.27 -6.17 14.35
C HIS A 306 -28.81 -6.24 13.89
N ALA A 307 -28.19 -5.08 13.67
CA ALA A 307 -26.82 -4.98 13.18
C ALA A 307 -25.81 -5.57 14.17
N ARG A 308 -26.02 -5.39 15.49
CA ARG A 308 -25.18 -6.00 16.52
C ARG A 308 -25.30 -7.52 16.55
N HIS A 309 -26.50 -8.06 16.35
CA HIS A 309 -26.70 -9.51 16.27
C HIS A 309 -26.02 -10.07 15.01
N ARG A 310 -26.30 -9.46 13.86
CA ARG A 310 -25.76 -9.86 12.57
C ARG A 310 -24.24 -9.75 12.51
N GLU A 311 -23.65 -8.74 13.15
CA GLU A 311 -22.19 -8.60 13.26
C GLU A 311 -21.57 -9.82 13.93
N LYS A 312 -22.15 -10.29 15.05
CA LYS A 312 -21.67 -11.49 15.74
C LYS A 312 -21.82 -12.76 14.91
N GLU A 313 -22.91 -12.90 14.17
CA GLU A 313 -23.12 -14.04 13.27
C GLU A 313 -22.09 -14.04 12.14
N ILE A 314 -21.94 -12.90 11.46
CA ILE A 314 -21.00 -12.71 10.36
C ILE A 314 -19.57 -12.94 10.85
N SER A 315 -19.17 -12.37 11.98
CA SER A 315 -17.82 -12.54 12.53
C SER A 315 -17.46 -14.00 12.82
N ARG A 316 -18.44 -14.90 13.07
CA ARG A 316 -18.19 -16.34 13.25
C ARG A 316 -18.01 -17.10 11.94
N VAL A 317 -18.70 -16.68 10.88
CA VAL A 317 -18.67 -17.36 9.57
C VAL A 317 -17.74 -16.67 8.57
N ALA A 318 -17.25 -15.47 8.89
CA ALA A 318 -16.35 -14.69 8.07
C ALA A 318 -15.07 -15.49 7.84
N LYS A 319 -14.73 -15.66 6.56
CA LYS A 319 -13.49 -16.31 6.15
C LYS A 319 -12.44 -15.24 5.88
N VAL A 320 -11.23 -15.50 6.33
CA VAL A 320 -10.06 -14.77 5.88
C VAL A 320 -9.85 -15.15 4.42
N HIS A 321 -10.15 -14.23 3.50
CA HIS A 321 -10.06 -14.48 2.05
C HIS A 321 -8.65 -14.94 1.63
N ARG A 322 -7.63 -14.49 2.36
CA ARG A 322 -6.23 -14.80 2.09
C ARG A 322 -5.44 -14.70 3.38
N ASP A 323 -4.53 -15.65 3.60
CA ASP A 323 -3.47 -15.44 4.58
C ASP A 323 -2.65 -14.18 4.19
N PRO A 324 -2.68 -13.09 4.99
CA PRO A 324 -1.95 -11.87 4.68
C PRO A 324 -0.44 -12.09 4.58
N PHE A 325 0.07 -13.16 5.21
CA PHE A 325 1.48 -13.53 5.24
C PHE A 325 1.92 -14.38 4.06
N GLU A 326 0.99 -14.97 3.29
CA GLU A 326 1.29 -15.82 2.13
C GLU A 326 2.41 -15.27 1.23
N PRO A 327 2.44 -13.96 0.85
CA PRO A 327 3.46 -13.51 -0.09
C PRO A 327 4.87 -13.41 0.51
N ILE A 328 4.99 -13.54 1.83
CA ILE A 328 6.26 -13.47 2.57
C ILE A 328 6.48 -14.71 3.45
N LEU A 329 5.70 -15.78 3.31
CA LEU A 329 5.86 -16.99 4.12
C LEU A 329 7.28 -17.55 4.05
N ALA A 330 7.87 -17.61 2.85
CA ALA A 330 9.26 -18.02 2.65
C ALA A 330 10.29 -17.22 3.48
N VAL A 331 9.94 -16.00 3.91
CA VAL A 331 10.75 -15.17 4.80
C VAL A 331 10.38 -15.42 6.26
N LEU A 332 9.09 -15.45 6.58
CA LEU A 332 8.62 -15.63 7.95
C LEU A 332 8.92 -17.01 8.52
N GLU A 333 9.04 -18.03 7.67
CA GLU A 333 9.39 -19.39 8.05
C GLU A 333 10.89 -19.55 8.33
N ALA A 334 11.75 -18.70 7.76
CA ALA A 334 13.19 -18.73 8.02
C ALA A 334 13.52 -18.48 9.50
N ASP A 335 14.66 -19.01 9.97
CA ASP A 335 15.12 -18.84 11.35
C ASP A 335 15.36 -17.36 11.70
N SER A 336 15.86 -16.61 10.72
CA SER A 336 16.06 -15.17 10.80
C SER A 336 15.27 -14.46 9.69
N PRO A 337 13.98 -14.14 9.91
CA PRO A 337 13.17 -13.46 8.90
C PRO A 337 13.77 -12.13 8.44
N LEU A 338 14.30 -11.34 9.39
CA LEU A 338 15.00 -10.09 9.09
C LEU A 338 16.27 -10.34 8.26
N GLY A 339 17.05 -11.37 8.60
CA GLY A 339 18.25 -11.76 7.85
C GLY A 339 17.93 -12.21 6.42
N GLU A 340 16.87 -13.00 6.26
CA GLU A 340 16.40 -13.46 4.94
C GLU A 340 15.95 -12.28 4.09
N TYR A 341 15.15 -11.37 4.65
CA TYR A 341 14.67 -10.18 3.95
C TYR A 341 15.82 -9.17 3.65
N ARG A 342 16.87 -9.12 4.48
CA ARG A 342 18.05 -8.27 4.26
C ARG A 342 18.73 -8.57 2.92
N LYS A 343 18.72 -9.82 2.46
CA LYS A 343 19.30 -10.24 1.17
C LYS A 343 18.79 -9.43 -0.02
N ILE A 344 17.56 -8.91 0.06
CA ILE A 344 17.00 -8.03 -0.99
C ILE A 344 17.83 -6.75 -1.13
N THR A 345 18.29 -6.18 -0.01
CA THR A 345 19.12 -4.96 -0.04
C THR A 345 20.53 -5.22 -0.58
N GLU A 346 21.08 -6.40 -0.31
CA GLU A 346 22.37 -6.86 -0.89
C GLU A 346 22.24 -7.06 -2.40
N GLU A 347 21.12 -7.63 -2.85
CA GLU A 347 20.81 -7.79 -4.28
C GLU A 347 20.67 -6.43 -4.98
N ILE A 348 20.07 -5.42 -4.33
CA ILE A 348 20.01 -4.05 -4.87
C ILE A 348 21.41 -3.48 -5.06
N LEU A 349 22.30 -3.64 -4.07
CA LEU A 349 23.68 -3.17 -4.16
C LEU A 349 24.45 -3.91 -5.26
N ARG A 350 24.31 -5.23 -5.34
CA ARG A 350 24.94 -6.07 -6.37
C ARG A 350 24.54 -5.66 -7.78
N LEU A 351 23.27 -5.30 -7.96
CA LEU A 351 22.69 -4.93 -9.26
C LEU A 351 22.65 -3.40 -9.51
N MET A 352 23.28 -2.63 -8.64
CA MET A 352 23.21 -1.17 -8.67
C MET A 352 23.86 -0.63 -9.96
N PRO A 353 23.17 0.23 -10.73
CA PRO A 353 23.73 0.80 -11.95
C PRO A 353 24.97 1.65 -11.71
N ASP A 354 25.79 1.78 -12.73
CA ASP A 354 26.84 2.80 -12.80
C ASP A 354 26.20 4.20 -12.89
N GLU A 355 26.60 5.09 -11.98
CA GLU A 355 26.02 6.43 -11.85
C GLU A 355 26.32 7.32 -13.06
N ARG A 356 27.53 7.20 -13.63
CA ARG A 356 27.98 8.02 -14.75
C ARG A 356 27.21 7.66 -16.03
N LEU A 357 26.94 6.38 -16.24
CA LEU A 357 26.23 5.89 -17.42
C LEU A 357 24.70 5.94 -17.26
N TYR A 358 24.20 5.73 -16.05
CA TYR A 358 22.77 5.57 -15.77
C TYR A 358 22.31 6.33 -14.52
N PRO A 359 22.45 7.67 -14.48
CA PRO A 359 22.22 8.47 -13.27
C PRO A 359 20.80 8.31 -12.71
N LYS A 360 19.78 8.29 -13.58
CA LYS A 360 18.38 8.07 -13.16
C LYS A 360 18.16 6.66 -12.61
N ALA A 361 18.72 5.63 -13.24
CA ALA A 361 18.55 4.26 -12.77
C ALA A 361 19.32 4.01 -11.46
N LYS A 362 20.49 4.63 -11.29
CA LYS A 362 21.23 4.68 -10.02
C LYS A 362 20.37 5.32 -8.93
N ALA A 363 19.80 6.49 -9.19
CA ALA A 363 18.94 7.17 -8.22
C ALA A 363 17.72 6.33 -7.84
N GLU A 364 17.08 5.65 -8.79
CA GLU A 364 15.98 4.70 -8.50
C GLU A 364 16.44 3.50 -7.66
N ALA A 365 17.65 2.98 -7.89
CA ALA A 365 18.22 1.89 -7.11
C ALA A 365 18.56 2.32 -5.67
N VAL A 366 19.16 3.50 -5.49
CA VAL A 366 19.43 4.08 -4.16
C VAL A 366 18.12 4.34 -3.41
N ARG A 367 17.10 4.89 -4.07
CA ARG A 367 15.75 5.02 -3.48
C ARG A 367 15.22 3.66 -3.00
N SER A 368 15.33 2.63 -3.83
CA SER A 368 14.86 1.27 -3.53
C SER A 368 15.60 0.66 -2.34
N PHE A 369 16.92 0.86 -2.27
CA PHE A 369 17.76 0.41 -1.15
C PHE A 369 17.32 1.09 0.15
N LEU A 370 17.22 2.42 0.15
CA LEU A 370 16.83 3.19 1.33
C LEU A 370 15.39 2.90 1.76
N LEU A 371 14.47 2.67 0.81
CA LEU A 371 13.08 2.31 1.08
C LEU A 371 13.02 1.04 1.96
N LEU A 372 13.76 0.01 1.59
CA LEU A 372 13.81 -1.23 2.37
C LEU A 372 14.65 -1.08 3.64
N ARG A 373 15.82 -0.44 3.59
CA ARG A 373 16.69 -0.27 4.76
C ARG A 373 16.01 0.52 5.87
N LEU A 374 15.39 1.66 5.56
CA LEU A 374 14.63 2.43 6.55
C LEU A 374 13.38 1.69 7.02
N GLY A 375 12.70 0.97 6.13
CA GLY A 375 11.58 0.11 6.52
C GLY A 375 11.97 -0.94 7.57
N LEU A 376 13.12 -1.61 7.37
CA LEU A 376 13.63 -2.65 8.25
C LEU A 376 14.19 -2.10 9.57
N HIS A 377 14.64 -0.85 9.63
CA HIS A 377 15.14 -0.27 10.88
C HIS A 377 14.06 0.40 11.70
N LEU A 378 13.10 1.05 11.04
CA LEU A 378 12.13 1.89 11.73
C LEU A 378 10.82 1.16 12.03
N GLY A 379 10.49 0.13 11.25
CA GLY A 379 9.22 -0.60 11.38
C GLY A 379 7.99 0.30 11.19
N LEU A 380 8.12 1.45 10.53
CA LEU A 380 7.03 2.42 10.40
C LEU A 380 5.91 1.94 9.48
N ARG A 381 4.69 2.44 9.75
CA ARG A 381 3.58 2.31 8.79
C ARG A 381 3.89 3.08 7.51
N GLN A 382 3.32 2.65 6.40
CA GLN A 382 3.58 3.25 5.09
C GLN A 382 3.37 4.77 5.06
N LYS A 383 2.34 5.28 5.76
CA LYS A 383 2.05 6.72 5.83
C LYS A 383 3.25 7.48 6.42
N ASN A 384 3.71 7.05 7.59
CA ASN A 384 4.80 7.71 8.32
C ASN A 384 6.10 7.70 7.51
N LEU A 385 6.39 6.60 6.80
CA LEU A 385 7.57 6.50 5.94
C LEU A 385 7.44 7.32 4.65
N ARG A 386 6.25 7.29 4.03
CA ARG A 386 5.92 8.03 2.80
C ARG A 386 5.98 9.54 3.00
N GLU A 387 5.47 10.01 4.14
CA GLU A 387 5.32 11.43 4.46
C GLU A 387 6.48 11.98 5.29
N LEU A 388 7.48 11.15 5.62
CA LEU A 388 8.67 11.57 6.35
C LEU A 388 9.34 12.74 5.64
N LEU A 389 9.48 13.88 6.32
CA LEU A 389 10.20 15.05 5.85
C LEU A 389 11.71 14.81 5.92
N ILE A 390 12.48 15.63 5.21
CA ILE A 390 13.94 15.64 5.31
C ILE A 390 14.45 17.02 5.72
N CYS A 391 15.32 17.05 6.73
CA CYS A 391 16.16 18.18 7.06
C CYS A 391 17.64 17.85 6.77
N PRO A 392 18.26 18.52 5.78
CA PRO A 392 19.71 18.42 5.52
C PRO A 392 20.57 18.76 6.74
N LYS A 393 21.79 18.20 6.83
CA LYS A 393 22.68 18.36 8.00
C LYS A 393 23.08 19.81 8.30
N ASP A 394 23.07 20.67 7.29
CA ASP A 394 23.43 22.09 7.35
C ASP A 394 22.26 22.99 7.74
N ARG A 395 21.07 22.44 7.96
CA ARG A 395 19.86 23.18 8.32
C ARG A 395 19.41 22.89 9.75
N VAL A 396 18.75 23.89 10.34
CA VAL A 396 18.12 23.74 11.65
C VAL A 396 16.89 22.83 11.50
N PRO A 397 16.79 21.74 12.27
CA PRO A 397 15.62 20.87 12.24
C PRO A 397 14.32 21.57 12.59
N THR A 398 13.22 21.06 12.05
CA THR A 398 11.89 21.56 12.36
C THR A 398 11.56 21.29 13.82
N ILE A 399 11.01 22.29 14.52
CA ILE A 399 10.60 22.13 15.93
C ILE A 399 9.43 21.14 16.04
N GLU A 400 9.42 20.34 17.11
CA GLU A 400 8.45 19.25 17.29
C GLU A 400 6.99 19.71 17.22
N ARG A 401 6.66 20.88 17.82
CA ARG A 401 5.31 21.45 17.76
C ARG A 401 4.81 21.71 16.34
N HIS A 402 5.71 22.08 15.42
CA HIS A 402 5.33 22.27 14.02
C HIS A 402 5.09 20.92 13.33
N LEU A 403 5.92 19.91 13.64
CA LEU A 403 5.72 18.54 13.18
C LEU A 403 4.41 17.93 13.71
N GLU A 404 4.01 18.24 14.95
CA GLU A 404 2.72 17.86 15.54
C GLU A 404 1.54 18.44 14.74
N ASN A 405 1.60 19.73 14.41
CA ASN A 405 0.58 20.39 13.59
C ASN A 405 0.47 19.75 12.20
N LEU A 406 1.61 19.41 11.59
CA LEU A 406 1.65 18.72 10.31
C LEU A 406 1.27 17.22 10.40
N LYS A 407 1.31 16.64 11.61
CA LYS A 407 1.20 15.20 11.87
C LYS A 407 2.18 14.37 11.03
N ARG A 408 3.42 14.86 10.90
CA ARG A 408 4.48 14.26 10.08
C ARG A 408 5.78 14.16 10.85
N GLY A 409 6.60 13.17 10.51
CA GLY A 409 7.96 13.04 11.03
C GLY A 409 9.01 13.72 10.17
N GLU A 410 10.24 13.78 10.65
CA GLU A 410 11.40 14.33 9.96
C GLU A 410 12.64 13.43 10.16
N LEU A 411 13.35 13.14 9.07
CA LEU A 411 14.73 12.64 9.12
C LEU A 411 15.67 13.84 9.22
N ARG A 412 16.55 13.85 10.21
CA ARG A 412 17.42 14.99 10.52
C ARG A 412 18.75 14.53 11.14
N TRP A 413 19.75 15.40 11.17
CA TRP A 413 21.00 15.09 11.86
C TRP A 413 20.88 15.39 13.36
N SER A 414 21.21 14.41 14.21
CA SER A 414 21.40 14.61 15.65
C SER A 414 22.86 14.93 15.92
N HIS A 415 23.16 16.18 16.28
CA HIS A 415 24.50 16.56 16.74
C HIS A 415 24.87 15.90 18.07
N ARG A 416 23.87 15.63 18.92
CA ARG A 416 24.07 14.98 20.22
C ARG A 416 24.56 13.55 20.05
N ASP A 417 23.93 12.79 19.15
CA ASP A 417 24.19 11.36 18.97
C ASP A 417 25.07 11.07 17.74
N ASN A 418 25.55 12.14 17.08
CA ASN A 418 26.38 12.12 15.87
C ASN A 418 25.83 11.19 14.77
N GLY A 419 24.54 11.33 14.45
CA GLY A 419 23.88 10.41 13.53
C GLY A 419 22.57 10.90 12.94
N TRP A 420 22.14 10.24 11.86
CA TRP A 420 20.83 10.46 11.24
C TRP A 420 19.72 9.97 12.17
N GLU A 421 18.92 10.88 12.69
CA GLU A 421 17.78 10.63 13.57
C GLU A 421 16.46 10.74 12.81
N VAL A 422 15.55 9.80 13.04
CA VAL A 422 14.13 9.94 12.69
C VAL A 422 13.37 10.36 13.94
N LEU A 423 12.78 11.56 13.90
CA LEU A 423 11.83 12.03 14.91
C LEU A 423 10.42 12.06 14.33
N ILE A 424 9.47 11.44 15.02
CA ILE A 424 8.04 11.47 14.64
C ILE A 424 7.20 11.76 15.89
N PRO A 425 6.40 12.84 15.90
CA PRO A 425 5.55 13.15 17.04
C PRO A 425 4.48 12.06 17.23
N ALA A 426 4.11 11.78 18.48
CA ALA A 426 3.17 10.71 18.81
C ALA A 426 1.84 10.85 18.04
N VAL A 427 1.34 12.08 17.90
CA VAL A 427 0.08 12.43 17.20
C VAL A 427 0.06 12.05 15.71
N ALA A 428 1.21 11.78 15.10
CA ALA A 428 1.29 11.29 13.72
C ALA A 428 0.95 9.78 13.61
N PHE A 429 1.02 9.03 14.72
CA PHE A 429 0.70 7.61 14.74
C PHE A 429 -0.79 7.36 15.01
N LYS A 430 -1.33 6.32 14.36
CA LYS A 430 -2.69 5.82 14.63
C LYS A 430 -2.88 5.42 16.10
N ASN A 431 -1.82 4.91 16.73
CA ASN A 431 -1.83 4.44 18.11
C ASN A 431 -1.22 5.48 19.08
N ALA A 432 -1.37 6.78 18.81
CA ALA A 432 -0.78 7.86 19.60
C ALA A 432 -1.08 7.77 21.10
N THR A 433 -2.25 7.24 21.46
CA THR A 433 -2.73 7.07 22.85
C THR A 433 -2.34 5.74 23.49
N SER A 434 -1.61 4.88 22.77
CA SER A 434 -1.15 3.60 23.33
C SER A 434 -0.05 3.82 24.38
N SER A 435 0.09 2.85 25.27
CA SER A 435 1.13 2.82 26.31
C SER A 435 2.55 2.97 25.75
N PHE A 436 2.77 2.56 24.50
CA PHE A 436 4.06 2.69 23.82
C PHE A 436 4.59 4.13 23.80
N PHE A 437 3.74 5.10 23.48
CA PHE A 437 4.19 6.48 23.32
C PHE A 437 4.28 7.22 24.64
N GLY A 438 3.35 6.98 25.59
CA GLY A 438 3.31 7.71 26.85
C GLY A 438 3.40 9.24 26.65
N SER A 439 2.79 9.75 25.57
CA SER A 439 2.86 11.15 25.11
C SER A 439 4.25 11.66 24.68
N LYS A 440 5.21 10.79 24.40
CA LYS A 440 6.54 11.13 23.86
C LYS A 440 6.65 10.84 22.36
N PRO A 441 7.46 11.59 21.60
CA PRO A 441 7.70 11.30 20.20
C PRO A 441 8.47 9.99 20.03
N PHE A 442 8.29 9.34 18.87
CA PHE A 442 9.23 8.33 18.40
C PHE A 442 10.54 9.00 18.02
N ARG A 443 11.65 8.50 18.57
CA ARG A 443 13.00 8.93 18.21
C ARG A 443 13.88 7.70 18.01
N LEU A 444 14.51 7.60 16.85
CA LEU A 444 15.47 6.55 16.55
C LEU A 444 16.65 7.12 15.77
N VAL A 445 17.86 6.98 16.31
CA VAL A 445 19.10 7.21 15.56
C VAL A 445 19.37 5.99 14.72
N LEU A 446 19.48 6.18 13.41
CA LEU A 446 19.76 5.11 12.46
C LEU A 446 21.21 4.63 12.64
N PRO A 447 21.45 3.31 12.65
CA PRO A 447 22.81 2.80 12.77
C PRO A 447 23.58 3.01 11.46
N ASP A 448 24.82 3.50 11.54
CA ASP A 448 25.69 3.59 10.38
C ASP A 448 26.34 2.23 10.07
N LEU A 449 25.54 1.33 9.49
CA LEU A 449 25.96 -0.01 9.12
C LEU A 449 25.74 -0.24 7.64
N GLY A 450 26.69 -0.92 6.98
CA GLY A 450 26.57 -1.30 5.57
C GLY A 450 26.41 -0.11 4.62
N GLY A 451 27.13 0.99 4.89
CA GLY A 451 27.12 2.21 4.07
C GLY A 451 25.79 2.97 4.08
N LEU A 452 25.00 2.85 5.16
CA LEU A 452 23.70 3.51 5.23
C LEU A 452 23.85 5.04 5.16
N TYR A 453 24.80 5.63 5.88
CA TYR A 453 24.95 7.10 5.90
C TYR A 453 25.41 7.62 4.55
N ASP A 454 26.36 6.95 3.89
CA ASP A 454 26.79 7.29 2.53
C ASP A 454 25.62 7.27 1.54
N MET A 455 24.73 6.28 1.65
CA MET A 455 23.56 6.17 0.78
C MET A 455 22.52 7.26 1.08
N ILE A 456 22.31 7.62 2.35
CA ILE A 456 21.44 8.73 2.75
C ILE A 456 22.01 10.06 2.24
N ASP A 457 23.29 10.31 2.46
CA ASP A 457 23.97 11.55 2.05
C ASP A 457 23.99 11.67 0.53
N ALA A 458 24.26 10.58 -0.19
CA ALA A 458 24.15 10.53 -1.65
C ALA A 458 22.71 10.76 -2.15
N TRP A 459 21.73 10.21 -1.44
CA TRP A 459 20.33 10.40 -1.78
C TRP A 459 19.91 11.86 -1.68
N ILE A 460 20.21 12.50 -0.54
CA ILE A 460 19.85 13.88 -0.24
C ILE A 460 20.60 14.85 -1.15
N SER A 461 21.91 14.66 -1.33
CA SER A 461 22.75 15.62 -2.07
C SER A 461 22.50 15.62 -3.58
N ARG A 462 22.20 14.47 -4.19
CA ARG A 462 22.18 14.36 -5.67
C ARG A 462 21.07 13.49 -6.24
N HIS A 463 20.81 12.30 -5.70
CA HIS A 463 19.91 11.36 -6.39
C HIS A 463 18.44 11.79 -6.34
N ARG A 464 18.01 12.43 -5.24
CA ARG A 464 16.65 12.93 -5.09
C ARG A 464 16.32 13.99 -6.16
N ALA A 465 17.23 14.94 -6.37
CA ALA A 465 17.09 15.97 -7.40
C ALA A 465 16.97 15.39 -8.82
N VAL A 466 17.74 14.33 -9.13
CA VAL A 466 17.65 13.62 -10.43
C VAL A 466 16.26 13.04 -10.70
N LEU A 467 15.54 12.60 -9.65
CA LEU A 467 14.20 12.02 -9.80
C LEU A 467 13.08 13.06 -9.84
N ILE A 468 13.25 14.17 -9.12
CA ILE A 468 12.32 15.32 -9.15
C ILE A 468 12.40 16.02 -10.50
N GLY A 469 13.62 16.22 -11.02
CA GLY A 469 13.82 16.97 -12.26
C GLY A 469 13.31 18.41 -12.12
N PRO A 470 12.50 18.91 -13.07
CA PRO A 470 12.01 20.29 -13.05
C PRO A 470 10.79 20.53 -12.13
N ALA A 471 10.25 19.50 -11.47
CA ALA A 471 9.08 19.64 -10.62
C ALA A 471 9.41 20.25 -9.25
N ASP A 472 8.39 20.75 -8.56
CA ASP A 472 8.55 21.26 -7.21
C ASP A 472 8.93 20.15 -6.21
N ASP A 473 9.77 20.54 -5.27
CA ASP A 473 10.24 19.67 -4.20
C ASP A 473 9.18 19.56 -3.08
N PRO A 474 8.62 18.36 -2.81
CA PRO A 474 7.60 18.19 -1.77
C PRO A 474 8.17 18.14 -0.33
N GLY A 475 9.49 18.25 -0.15
CA GLY A 475 10.17 18.14 1.14
C GLY A 475 10.16 16.75 1.79
N THR A 476 9.49 15.75 1.19
CA THR A 476 9.52 14.36 1.67
C THR A 476 10.84 13.67 1.37
N PHE A 477 11.33 12.83 2.28
CA PHE A 477 12.54 12.05 2.07
C PHE A 477 12.45 11.19 0.79
N PHE A 478 11.33 10.48 0.58
CA PHE A 478 11.08 9.71 -0.64
C PHE A 478 10.31 10.52 -1.68
N VAL A 479 10.73 10.41 -2.95
CA VAL A 479 10.08 11.06 -4.10
C VAL A 479 9.91 10.10 -5.27
N LYS A 480 8.88 10.34 -6.08
CA LYS A 480 8.64 9.64 -7.34
C LYS A 480 9.68 10.02 -8.38
N SER A 481 9.86 9.13 -9.35
CA SER A 481 10.52 9.51 -10.60
C SER A 481 9.51 10.28 -11.43
N VAL A 482 9.63 11.60 -11.51
CA VAL A 482 8.69 12.47 -12.23
C VAL A 482 8.72 12.15 -13.73
N LYS A 483 7.53 12.09 -14.33
CA LYS A 483 7.29 11.98 -15.77
C LYS A 483 6.67 13.29 -16.27
N GLN A 484 6.64 13.49 -17.59
CA GLN A 484 5.96 14.65 -18.19
C GLN A 484 4.50 14.81 -17.75
N THR A 485 3.81 13.70 -17.48
CA THR A 485 2.40 13.71 -17.06
C THR A 485 2.21 13.83 -15.54
N SER A 486 3.28 13.80 -14.74
CA SER A 486 3.17 13.74 -13.29
C SER A 486 2.81 15.11 -12.71
N ALA A 487 1.71 15.19 -11.96
CA ALA A 487 1.30 16.43 -11.30
C ALA A 487 2.20 16.81 -10.09
N SER A 488 2.84 15.84 -9.45
CA SER A 488 3.68 16.07 -8.27
C SER A 488 4.76 15.00 -8.13
N ALA A 489 5.90 15.36 -7.53
CA ALA A 489 6.95 14.42 -7.14
C ALA A 489 6.62 13.63 -5.84
N ALA A 490 5.62 14.07 -5.06
CA ALA A 490 5.23 13.40 -3.82
C ALA A 490 4.56 12.04 -4.08
N TYR A 491 4.85 11.07 -3.20
CA TYR A 491 4.13 9.80 -3.19
C TYR A 491 2.77 9.96 -2.50
N ASN A 492 1.73 9.41 -3.12
CA ASN A 492 0.46 9.08 -2.46
C ASN A 492 0.48 7.61 -2.00
N GLN A 493 -0.61 7.14 -1.38
CA GLN A 493 -0.70 5.76 -0.86
C GLN A 493 -0.44 4.71 -1.95
N THR A 494 -1.10 4.83 -3.09
CA THR A 494 -0.93 3.89 -4.20
C THR A 494 0.49 3.89 -4.72
N THR A 495 0.99 5.06 -5.10
CA THR A 495 2.26 5.17 -5.81
C THR A 495 3.41 4.73 -4.91
N PHE A 496 3.29 4.93 -3.59
CA PHE A 496 4.23 4.39 -2.62
C PHE A 496 4.17 2.86 -2.53
N TYR A 497 2.96 2.29 -2.47
CA TYR A 497 2.75 0.84 -2.49
C TYR A 497 3.32 0.21 -3.77
N GLU A 498 3.06 0.79 -4.94
CA GLU A 498 3.57 0.30 -6.21
C GLU A 498 5.09 0.47 -6.31
N ALA A 499 5.68 1.55 -5.80
CA ALA A 499 7.14 1.69 -5.73
C ALA A 499 7.80 0.59 -4.88
N TRP A 500 7.18 0.25 -3.75
CA TRP A 500 7.61 -0.85 -2.91
C TRP A 500 7.50 -2.19 -3.64
N LYS A 501 6.32 -2.48 -4.18
CA LYS A 501 6.04 -3.72 -4.91
C LYS A 501 6.99 -3.89 -6.11
N LEU A 502 7.26 -2.83 -6.87
CA LEU A 502 8.23 -2.85 -7.96
C LEU A 502 9.66 -3.15 -7.48
N THR A 503 10.03 -2.65 -6.29
CA THR A 503 11.31 -2.98 -5.66
C THR A 503 11.40 -4.47 -5.36
N ILE A 504 10.34 -5.06 -4.78
CA ILE A 504 10.26 -6.50 -4.51
C ILE A 504 10.26 -7.33 -5.78
N GLN A 505 9.49 -6.90 -6.80
CA GLN A 505 9.46 -7.59 -8.09
C GLN A 505 10.86 -7.63 -8.73
N ARG A 506 11.60 -6.53 -8.67
CA ARG A 506 12.93 -6.41 -9.28
C ARG A 506 14.02 -7.17 -8.52
N TYR A 507 14.08 -7.03 -7.21
CA TYR A 507 15.23 -7.48 -6.42
C TYR A 507 14.88 -8.54 -5.38
N GLY A 508 13.61 -8.65 -4.98
CA GLY A 508 13.19 -9.59 -3.95
C GLY A 508 12.99 -10.99 -4.48
N ILE A 509 12.21 -11.13 -5.55
CA ILE A 509 11.76 -12.43 -6.06
C ILE A 509 12.87 -13.09 -6.89
N TYR A 510 13.38 -14.24 -6.43
CA TYR A 510 14.36 -15.01 -7.18
C TYR A 510 13.77 -15.54 -8.49
N ASN A 511 14.43 -15.22 -9.60
CA ASN A 511 14.09 -15.61 -10.94
C ASN A 511 15.07 -16.66 -11.48
N PRO A 512 14.67 -17.94 -11.60
CA PRO A 512 15.56 -19.03 -11.98
C PRO A 512 16.11 -18.88 -13.40
N TYR A 513 15.40 -18.22 -14.31
CA TYR A 513 15.83 -18.03 -15.69
C TYR A 513 16.93 -16.99 -15.84
N THR A 514 17.09 -16.10 -14.85
CA THR A 514 18.07 -15.01 -14.89
C THR A 514 19.11 -15.08 -13.78
N GLY A 515 18.89 -15.90 -12.75
CA GLY A 515 19.73 -15.97 -11.54
C GLY A 515 19.72 -14.68 -10.71
N ARG A 516 18.75 -13.79 -10.93
CA ARG A 516 18.57 -12.51 -10.22
C ARG A 516 17.42 -12.59 -9.23
N GLY A 517 17.41 -11.70 -8.26
CA GLY A 517 16.47 -11.68 -7.15
C GLY A 517 17.00 -12.45 -5.95
N ALA A 518 16.59 -12.07 -4.75
CA ALA A 518 17.23 -12.53 -3.52
C ALA A 518 16.63 -13.81 -2.91
N ILE A 519 15.30 -13.98 -2.98
CA ILE A 519 14.59 -14.96 -2.15
C ILE A 519 13.70 -15.85 -3.01
N LYS A 520 13.88 -17.18 -2.88
CA LYS A 520 13.04 -18.19 -3.54
C LYS A 520 11.67 -18.25 -2.87
N GLY A 521 10.60 -18.35 -3.66
CA GLY A 521 9.23 -18.44 -3.15
C GLY A 521 8.63 -17.11 -2.66
N LEU A 522 9.38 -16.02 -2.64
CA LEU A 522 8.85 -14.70 -2.33
C LEU A 522 7.86 -14.25 -3.41
N LEU A 523 6.73 -13.66 -3.01
CA LEU A 523 5.76 -13.08 -3.93
C LEU A 523 5.72 -11.55 -3.80
N PRO A 524 5.19 -10.83 -4.81
CA PRO A 524 5.07 -9.38 -4.77
C PRO A 524 4.24 -8.94 -3.57
N HIS A 525 4.67 -7.91 -2.86
CA HIS A 525 3.96 -7.40 -1.68
C HIS A 525 4.30 -5.94 -1.39
N GLY A 526 3.61 -5.35 -0.42
CA GLY A 526 3.71 -3.93 -0.08
C GLY A 526 4.45 -3.64 1.22
N PRO A 527 4.56 -2.36 1.62
CA PRO A 527 5.32 -1.90 2.78
C PRO A 527 4.91 -2.50 4.12
N HIS A 528 3.62 -2.85 4.29
CA HIS A 528 3.13 -3.41 5.55
C HIS A 528 3.83 -4.71 5.91
N ASN A 529 4.16 -5.53 4.91
CA ASN A 529 4.78 -6.84 5.13
C ASN A 529 6.20 -6.77 5.72
N VAL A 530 6.90 -5.64 5.62
CA VAL A 530 8.17 -5.47 6.36
C VAL A 530 7.96 -5.33 7.87
N ARG A 531 6.83 -4.77 8.30
CA ARG A 531 6.46 -4.76 9.72
C ARG A 531 6.21 -6.19 10.21
N ASP A 532 5.56 -7.02 9.39
CA ASP A 532 5.35 -8.43 9.71
C ASP A 532 6.67 -9.18 9.89
N VAL A 533 7.64 -8.92 8.99
CA VAL A 533 9.00 -9.49 9.07
C VAL A 533 9.70 -9.07 10.36
N LEU A 534 9.61 -7.80 10.74
CA LEU A 534 10.25 -7.29 11.96
C LEU A 534 9.61 -7.86 13.23
N ALA A 535 8.29 -7.78 13.34
CA ALA A 535 7.57 -8.33 14.48
C ALA A 535 7.85 -9.83 14.64
N THR A 536 7.80 -10.59 13.54
CA THR A 536 8.08 -12.03 13.55
C THR A 536 9.53 -12.33 13.89
N HIS A 537 10.49 -11.55 13.37
CA HIS A 537 11.91 -11.75 13.70
C HIS A 537 12.18 -11.53 15.18
N ILE A 538 11.75 -10.40 15.74
CA ILE A 538 11.92 -10.12 17.17
C ILE A 538 11.18 -11.17 18.01
N LEU A 539 9.97 -11.57 17.60
CA LEU A 539 9.22 -12.60 18.31
C LEU A 539 9.94 -13.96 18.32
N LYS A 540 10.50 -14.39 17.19
CA LYS A 540 11.30 -15.63 17.11
C LYS A 540 12.58 -15.57 17.94
N GLN A 541 13.25 -14.42 17.96
CA GLN A 541 14.53 -14.27 18.68
C GLN A 541 14.37 -14.11 20.19
N THR A 542 13.26 -13.53 20.63
CA THR A 542 13.08 -13.11 22.05
C THR A 542 11.95 -13.85 22.76
N GLY A 543 11.00 -14.42 22.01
CA GLY A 543 9.75 -14.95 22.55
C GLY A 543 8.80 -13.90 23.13
N SER A 544 9.16 -12.61 23.08
CA SER A 544 8.43 -11.53 23.74
C SER A 544 7.52 -10.76 22.78
N TYR A 545 6.21 -10.82 23.05
CA TYR A 545 5.22 -10.01 22.34
C TYR A 545 5.43 -8.52 22.55
N GLU A 546 5.91 -8.11 23.73
CA GLU A 546 6.17 -6.72 24.07
C GLU A 546 7.32 -6.13 23.26
N GLN A 547 8.46 -6.83 23.19
CA GLN A 547 9.59 -6.38 22.39
C GLN A 547 9.24 -6.35 20.89
N ALA A 548 8.48 -7.34 20.42
CA ALA A 548 7.99 -7.35 19.04
C ALA A 548 7.01 -6.19 18.77
N SER A 549 6.19 -5.79 19.74
CA SER A 549 5.26 -4.67 19.58
C SER A 549 5.99 -3.33 19.52
N TYR A 550 7.09 -3.17 20.26
CA TYR A 550 7.96 -1.98 20.19
C TYR A 550 8.60 -1.80 18.81
N ALA A 551 9.04 -2.91 18.18
CA ALA A 551 9.63 -2.88 16.84
C ALA A 551 8.69 -2.34 15.76
N ILE A 552 7.38 -2.39 15.99
CA ILE A 552 6.36 -1.92 15.05
C ILE A 552 5.43 -0.84 15.62
N GLN A 553 5.71 -0.30 16.80
CA GLN A 553 4.87 0.73 17.46
C GLN A 553 3.38 0.30 17.54
N ASP A 554 3.17 -0.92 18.04
CA ASP A 554 1.85 -1.53 18.27
C ASP A 554 1.73 -2.08 19.70
N THR A 555 0.58 -2.67 20.04
CA THR A 555 0.38 -3.27 21.37
C THR A 555 0.72 -4.76 21.40
N PRO A 556 1.14 -5.32 22.55
CA PRO A 556 1.46 -6.74 22.68
C PRO A 556 0.28 -7.66 22.33
N GLU A 557 -0.95 -7.24 22.63
CA GLU A 557 -2.17 -7.99 22.34
C GLU A 557 -2.37 -8.14 20.82
N MET A 558 -2.17 -7.06 20.07
CA MET A 558 -2.25 -7.08 18.61
C MET A 558 -1.17 -8.00 18.03
N VAL A 559 0.05 -7.97 18.58
CA VAL A 559 1.13 -8.85 18.12
C VAL A 559 0.81 -10.32 18.40
N SER A 560 0.30 -10.64 19.59
CA SER A 560 -0.09 -11.99 19.96
C SER A 560 -1.15 -12.56 19.02
N GLN A 561 -2.19 -11.77 18.73
CA GLN A 561 -3.27 -12.17 17.82
C GLN A 561 -2.78 -12.41 16.38
N HIS A 562 -1.85 -11.59 15.88
CA HIS A 562 -1.43 -11.65 14.48
C HIS A 562 -0.22 -12.54 14.20
N TYR A 563 0.74 -12.61 15.13
CA TYR A 563 2.03 -13.30 14.90
C TYR A 563 2.28 -14.49 15.82
N GLY A 564 1.40 -14.76 16.79
CA GLY A 564 1.57 -15.86 17.75
C GLY A 564 1.82 -17.23 17.10
N ARG A 565 1.33 -17.45 15.88
CA ARG A 565 1.57 -18.68 15.10
C ARG A 565 3.03 -18.93 14.69
N PHE A 566 3.87 -17.89 14.70
CA PHE A 566 5.29 -17.98 14.34
C PHE A 566 6.21 -18.10 15.56
N LEU A 567 5.63 -18.17 16.75
CA LEU A 567 6.38 -18.34 17.99
C LEU A 567 7.05 -19.73 17.98
N PRO A 568 8.34 -19.83 18.34
CA PRO A 568 9.01 -21.12 18.43
C PRO A 568 8.26 -22.07 19.38
N GLN A 569 8.10 -23.34 18.97
CA GLN A 569 7.39 -24.34 19.77
C GLN A 569 8.09 -24.63 21.10
N ASP A 570 9.42 -24.47 21.15
CA ASP A 570 10.23 -24.72 22.33
C ASP A 570 10.63 -23.41 23.05
N LYS A 571 9.67 -22.83 23.78
CA LYS A 571 9.92 -21.65 24.63
C LYS A 571 10.90 -21.94 25.77
N ALA A 572 10.97 -23.20 26.21
CA ALA A 572 11.85 -23.61 27.30
C ALA A 572 13.31 -23.57 26.87
N ALA A 573 13.62 -23.96 25.63
CA ALA A 573 14.97 -23.83 25.07
C ALA A 573 15.46 -22.37 24.97
N LEU A 574 14.59 -21.42 24.58
CA LEU A 574 14.91 -19.99 24.57
C LEU A 574 15.20 -19.45 25.98
N ALA A 575 14.38 -19.83 26.96
CA ALA A 575 14.62 -19.48 28.36
C ALA A 575 15.93 -20.08 28.87
N ALA A 576 16.21 -21.35 28.52
CA ALA A 576 17.46 -22.02 28.89
C ALA A 576 18.70 -21.34 28.31
N GLN A 577 18.66 -20.85 27.06
CA GLN A 577 19.77 -20.08 26.48
C GLN A 577 20.05 -18.79 27.25
N ILE A 578 19.02 -18.06 27.70
CA ILE A 578 19.18 -16.85 28.50
C ILE A 578 19.78 -17.20 29.88
N LEU A 579 19.29 -18.26 30.52
CA LEU A 579 19.84 -18.74 31.79
C LEU A 579 21.30 -19.18 31.64
N ASN A 580 21.64 -19.90 30.57
CA ASN A 580 23.00 -20.37 30.30
C ASN A 580 24.00 -19.23 30.08
N ARG A 581 23.60 -18.10 29.48
CA ARG A 581 24.49 -16.93 29.37
C ARG A 581 24.94 -16.37 30.72
N VAL A 582 24.14 -16.53 31.77
CA VAL A 582 24.54 -16.14 33.13
C VAL A 582 25.61 -17.08 33.67
N TRP A 583 25.52 -18.37 33.36
CA TRP A 583 26.51 -19.37 33.73
C TRP A 583 27.79 -19.31 32.89
N GLU A 584 27.71 -18.82 31.64
CA GLU A 584 28.88 -18.61 30.76
C GLU A 584 29.64 -17.30 31.04
N ALA A 585 28.97 -16.32 31.66
CA ALA A 585 29.57 -15.05 32.05
C ALA A 585 30.13 -15.04 33.49
N ALA A 586 29.96 -16.14 34.22
CA ALA A 586 30.56 -16.42 35.52
C ALA A 586 31.83 -17.26 35.35
#